data_AF-A0A351T825-F1
#
_entry.id   AF-A0A351T825-F1
#
_cell.length_a   1.000
_cell.length_b   1.000
_cell.length_c   1.000
_cell.angle_alpha   90.00
_cell.angle_beta   90.00
_cell.angle_gamma   90.00
#
_symmetry.space_group_name_H-M   'P 1'
#
loop_
_entity.id
_entity.type
_entity.pdbx_description
1 polymer ?
#
loop_
_entity_poly.entity_id
_entity_poly.type
_entity_poly.pdbx_seq_one_letter_code
_entity_poly.pdbx_strand_id
1 'polypeptide(L)'
;MTANGQTAERHVSTSRPSPGEVALFATCLIDLFRPSAAFAAIDLLRAAGCDVAVPDGQSCCGQPAYNSGDRRDARALARQTIDLLMPYRFVVVPSASCAGMLRNHYPKLLSEDPVYRDKAAALCDKTYELSAFLAALPVQQGDT
;
A
#
# COMPACT_ATOMS: atom_id res chain seq x y z
N MET A 1 20.92 41.67 0.78
CA MET A 1 20.97 40.41 0.01
C MET A 1 20.17 39.37 0.77
N THR A 2 18.86 39.30 0.52
CA THR A 2 17.94 38.37 1.20
C THR A 2 17.79 37.11 0.36
N ALA A 3 18.22 35.97 0.88
CA ALA A 3 17.96 34.66 0.29
C ALA A 3 16.67 34.08 0.91
N ASN A 4 15.60 34.03 0.13
CA ASN A 4 14.37 33.33 0.48
C ASN A 4 14.58 31.83 0.26
N GLY A 5 14.71 31.07 1.35
CA GLY A 5 14.60 29.62 1.34
C GLY A 5 13.14 29.21 1.30
N GLN A 6 12.63 28.89 0.11
CA GLN A 6 11.35 28.20 -0.05
C GLN A 6 11.63 26.71 -0.18
N THR A 7 11.40 25.97 0.91
CA THR A 7 11.24 24.51 0.87
C THR A 7 10.05 24.17 -0.01
N ALA A 8 10.28 23.41 -1.09
CA ALA A 8 9.23 22.92 -1.96
C ALA A 8 8.31 21.97 -1.18
N GLU A 9 7.12 22.44 -0.84
CA GLU A 9 6.03 21.60 -0.36
C GLU A 9 5.65 20.64 -1.50
N ARG A 10 5.93 19.35 -1.32
CA ARG A 10 5.48 18.29 -2.24
C ARG A 10 3.95 18.22 -2.13
N HIS A 11 3.26 18.82 -3.10
CA HIS A 11 1.83 18.66 -3.28
C HIS A 11 1.54 17.22 -3.75
N VAL A 12 1.47 16.27 -2.82
CA VAL A 12 0.98 14.92 -3.11
C VAL A 12 -0.53 15.06 -3.24
N SER A 13 -1.01 15.08 -4.48
CA SER A 13 -2.44 14.96 -4.76
C SER A 13 -2.88 13.53 -4.41
N THR A 14 -3.19 13.28 -3.15
CA THR A 14 -3.88 12.07 -2.74
C THR A 14 -5.37 12.29 -2.98
N SER A 15 -5.91 11.67 -4.02
CA SER A 15 -7.36 11.54 -4.13
C SER A 15 -7.86 10.86 -2.85
N ARG A 16 -8.73 11.52 -2.09
CA ARG A 16 -9.29 10.98 -0.85
C ARG A 16 -9.85 9.56 -1.15
N PRO A 17 -9.58 8.55 -0.31
CA PRO A 17 -10.12 7.22 -0.54
C PRO A 17 -11.65 7.29 -0.62
N SER A 18 -12.20 6.50 -1.52
CA SER A 18 -13.63 6.38 -1.77
C SER A 18 -13.97 4.90 -1.97
N PRO A 19 -15.23 4.50 -1.74
CA PRO A 19 -15.68 3.17 -2.17
C PRO A 19 -15.40 2.99 -3.68
N GLY A 20 -14.97 1.79 -4.06
CA GLY A 20 -14.55 1.47 -5.43
C GLY A 20 -13.71 0.20 -5.48
N GLU A 21 -13.02 -0.03 -6.60
CA GLU A 21 -12.13 -1.18 -6.78
C GLU A 21 -10.88 -1.04 -5.90
N VAL A 22 -10.68 -2.02 -5.01
CA VAL A 22 -9.54 -2.10 -4.09
C VAL A 22 -8.83 -3.45 -4.24
N ALA A 23 -7.50 -3.45 -4.29
CA ALA A 23 -6.72 -4.66 -4.13
C ALA A 23 -6.40 -4.89 -2.65
N LEU A 24 -6.81 -6.03 -2.10
CA LEU A 24 -6.33 -6.48 -0.80
C LEU A 24 -4.99 -7.20 -0.98
N PHE A 25 -3.93 -6.58 -0.47
CA PHE A 25 -2.64 -7.25 -0.32
C PHE A 25 -2.62 -7.98 1.02
N ALA A 26 -3.02 -9.25 1.01
CA ALA A 26 -3.25 -10.08 2.20
C ALA A 26 -2.00 -10.25 3.07
N THR A 27 -0.81 -10.16 2.47
CA THR A 27 0.52 -10.37 3.10
C THR A 27 0.85 -11.83 3.39
N CYS A 28 2.14 -12.17 3.33
CA CYS A 28 2.62 -13.55 3.47
C CYS A 28 2.34 -14.19 4.83
N LEU A 29 2.44 -13.44 5.95
CA LEU A 29 2.24 -14.01 7.28
C LEU A 29 0.76 -14.24 7.60
N ILE A 30 -0.13 -13.36 7.15
CA ILE A 30 -1.57 -13.54 7.32
C ILE A 30 -2.02 -14.73 6.48
N ASP A 31 -1.60 -14.82 5.23
CA ASP A 31 -1.94 -15.92 4.34
C ASP A 31 -1.51 -17.29 4.94
N LEU A 32 -0.28 -17.36 5.48
CA LEU A 32 0.26 -18.60 6.02
C LEU A 32 -0.32 -19.00 7.40
N PHE A 33 -0.50 -18.03 8.30
CA PHE A 33 -0.80 -18.34 9.71
C PHE A 33 -2.22 -17.96 10.15
N ARG A 34 -2.84 -16.96 9.52
CA ARG A 34 -4.11 -16.38 9.97
C ARG A 34 -5.01 -15.99 8.78
N PRO A 35 -5.34 -16.93 7.87
CA PRO A 35 -6.13 -16.62 6.67
C PRO A 35 -7.51 -16.03 6.99
N SER A 36 -8.10 -16.38 8.14
CA SER A 36 -9.35 -15.78 8.63
C SER A 36 -9.29 -14.26 8.80
N ALA A 37 -8.10 -13.68 9.06
CA ALA A 37 -7.94 -12.23 9.12
C ALA A 37 -8.02 -11.57 7.74
N ALA A 38 -7.53 -12.23 6.69
CA ALA A 38 -7.70 -11.75 5.32
C ALA A 38 -9.17 -11.78 4.91
N PHE A 39 -9.89 -12.87 5.21
CA PHE A 39 -11.33 -12.95 4.92
C PHE A 39 -12.13 -11.88 5.67
N ALA A 40 -11.84 -11.66 6.97
CA ALA A 40 -12.50 -10.59 7.72
C ALA A 40 -12.19 -9.18 7.15
N ALA A 41 -10.98 -8.95 6.64
CA ALA A 41 -10.64 -7.70 5.95
C ALA A 41 -11.46 -7.51 4.66
N ILE A 42 -11.65 -8.58 3.88
CA ILE A 42 -12.51 -8.57 2.69
C ILE A 42 -13.95 -8.21 3.08
N ASP A 43 -14.49 -8.84 4.13
CA ASP A 43 -15.87 -8.59 4.57
C ASP A 43 -16.06 -7.14 5.03
N LEU A 44 -15.11 -6.57 5.77
CA LEU A 44 -15.14 -5.16 6.17
C LEU A 44 -15.09 -4.21 4.97
N LEU A 45 -14.22 -4.47 3.99
CA LEU A 45 -14.11 -3.63 2.79
C LEU A 45 -15.37 -3.72 1.92
N ARG A 46 -15.96 -4.91 1.76
CA ARG A 46 -17.23 -5.10 1.06
C ARG A 46 -18.39 -4.41 1.77
N ALA A 47 -18.46 -4.52 3.10
CA ALA A 47 -19.46 -3.81 3.91
C ALA A 47 -19.31 -2.28 3.80
N ALA A 48 -18.10 -1.78 3.56
CA ALA A 48 -17.83 -0.37 3.28
C ALA A 48 -18.10 0.04 1.81
N GLY A 49 -18.68 -0.85 0.99
CA GLY A 49 -19.05 -0.58 -0.40
C GLY A 49 -17.92 -0.72 -1.41
N CYS A 50 -16.81 -1.37 -1.05
CA CYS A 50 -15.70 -1.60 -1.98
C CYS A 50 -15.91 -2.88 -2.80
N ASP A 51 -15.46 -2.86 -4.05
CA ASP A 51 -15.26 -4.06 -4.87
C ASP A 51 -13.84 -4.58 -4.64
N VAL A 52 -13.70 -5.76 -4.05
CA VAL A 52 -12.43 -6.25 -3.50
C VAL A 52 -11.83 -7.29 -4.42
N ALA A 53 -10.70 -6.94 -5.03
CA ALA A 53 -9.82 -7.87 -5.73
C ALA A 53 -8.76 -8.43 -4.77
N VAL A 54 -8.44 -9.71 -4.91
CA VAL A 54 -7.29 -10.35 -4.25
C VAL A 54 -6.38 -10.87 -5.36
N PRO A 55 -5.33 -10.12 -5.74
CA PRO A 55 -4.47 -10.54 -6.85
C PRO A 55 -3.76 -11.85 -6.51
N ASP A 56 -3.70 -12.77 -7.48
CA ASP A 56 -2.88 -13.99 -7.36
C ASP A 56 -1.38 -13.66 -7.43
N GLY A 57 -0.54 -14.56 -6.94
CA GLY A 57 0.92 -14.39 -7.01
C GLY A 57 1.49 -13.35 -6.04
N GLN A 58 0.71 -12.96 -5.02
CA GLN A 58 1.21 -12.21 -3.89
C GLN A 58 2.36 -12.95 -3.20
N SER A 59 3.34 -12.18 -2.74
CA SER A 59 4.49 -12.69 -2.00
C SER A 59 4.77 -11.80 -0.79
N CYS A 60 5.94 -11.94 -0.18
CA CYS A 60 6.35 -11.10 0.93
C CYS A 60 6.57 -9.65 0.49
N CYS A 61 6.18 -8.68 1.32
CA CYS A 61 6.48 -7.26 1.08
C CYS A 61 7.99 -6.93 1.15
N GLY A 62 8.83 -7.88 1.56
CA GLY A 62 10.28 -7.72 1.65
C GLY A 62 10.78 -7.04 2.92
N GLN A 63 9.91 -6.75 3.89
CA GLN A 63 10.32 -6.09 5.13
C GLN A 63 11.35 -6.89 5.97
N PRO A 64 11.26 -8.24 6.11
CA PRO A 64 12.30 -9.00 6.80
C PRO A 64 13.69 -8.86 6.14
N ALA A 65 13.76 -8.98 4.81
CA ALA A 65 14.99 -8.76 4.06
C ALA A 65 15.52 -7.33 4.27
N TYR A 66 14.64 -6.33 4.17
CA TYR A 66 14.99 -4.93 4.44
C TYR A 66 15.56 -4.70 5.84
N ASN A 67 14.95 -5.28 6.87
CA ASN A 67 15.38 -5.11 8.26
C ASN A 67 16.70 -5.80 8.56
N SER A 68 16.98 -6.93 7.91
CA SER A 68 18.25 -7.67 8.04
C SER A 68 19.43 -7.05 7.26
N GLY A 69 19.16 -6.03 6.43
CA GLY A 69 20.18 -5.42 5.57
C GLY A 69 20.33 -6.07 4.20
N ASP A 70 19.57 -7.12 3.89
CA ASP A 70 19.51 -7.70 2.55
C ASP A 70 18.71 -6.80 1.59
N ARG A 71 19.37 -5.74 1.11
CA ARG A 71 18.79 -4.77 0.17
C ARG A 71 18.58 -5.37 -1.21
N ARG A 72 19.32 -6.42 -1.59
CA ARG A 72 19.19 -7.04 -2.92
C ARG A 72 17.85 -7.73 -3.02
N ASP A 73 17.54 -8.61 -2.07
CA ASP A 73 16.31 -9.39 -2.10
C ASP A 73 15.11 -8.51 -1.75
N ALA A 74 15.28 -7.52 -0.86
CA ALA A 74 14.24 -6.51 -0.61
C ALA A 74 13.86 -5.72 -1.88
N ARG A 75 14.84 -5.35 -2.73
CA ARG A 75 14.56 -4.68 -4.02
C ARG A 75 13.85 -5.59 -4.99
N ALA A 76 14.25 -6.87 -5.08
CA ALA A 76 13.59 -7.83 -5.97
C ALA A 76 12.11 -8.01 -5.60
N LEU A 77 11.81 -8.23 -4.31
CA LEU A 77 10.44 -8.34 -3.80
C LEU A 77 9.63 -7.06 -4.00
N ALA A 78 10.26 -5.89 -3.82
CA ALA A 78 9.60 -4.62 -4.04
C ALA A 78 9.17 -4.43 -5.49
N ARG A 79 10.02 -4.77 -6.47
CA ARG A 79 9.70 -4.70 -7.90
C ARG A 79 8.53 -5.61 -8.26
N GLN A 80 8.56 -6.88 -7.81
CA GLN A 80 7.46 -7.83 -8.03
C GLN A 80 6.15 -7.33 -7.42
N THR A 81 6.20 -6.82 -6.19
CA THR A 81 5.02 -6.29 -5.49
C THR A 81 4.46 -5.07 -6.20
N ILE A 82 5.33 -4.17 -6.69
CA ILE A 82 4.92 -3.01 -7.50
C ILE A 82 4.22 -3.47 -8.76
N ASP A 83 4.83 -4.35 -9.55
CA ASP A 83 4.25 -4.76 -10.84
C ASP A 83 2.91 -5.49 -10.65
N LEU A 84 2.75 -6.26 -9.56
CA LEU A 84 1.49 -6.90 -9.19
C LEU A 84 0.38 -5.88 -8.84
N LEU A 85 0.72 -4.84 -8.08
CA LEU A 85 -0.27 -3.92 -7.49
C LEU A 85 -0.48 -2.64 -8.29
N MET A 86 0.37 -2.37 -9.29
CA MET A 86 0.25 -1.20 -10.18
C MET A 86 -1.07 -1.07 -10.94
N PRO A 87 -1.72 -2.14 -11.42
CA PRO A 87 -2.99 -2.03 -12.13
C PRO A 87 -4.15 -1.47 -11.29
N TYR A 88 -4.10 -1.60 -9.96
CA TYR A 88 -5.24 -1.30 -9.09
C TYR A 88 -5.29 0.16 -8.64
N ARG A 89 -6.49 0.70 -8.47
CA ARG A 89 -6.70 2.09 -8.03
C ARG A 89 -6.24 2.32 -6.60
N PHE A 90 -6.62 1.44 -5.67
CA PHE A 90 -6.22 1.49 -4.27
C PHE A 90 -5.67 0.14 -3.84
N VAL A 91 -4.67 0.16 -2.96
CA VAL A 91 -4.10 -1.02 -2.32
C VAL A 91 -4.38 -0.93 -0.83
N VAL A 92 -5.04 -1.93 -0.28
CA VAL A 92 -5.31 -2.01 1.16
C VAL A 92 -4.53 -3.17 1.75
N VAL A 93 -3.86 -2.91 2.87
CA VAL A 93 -2.97 -3.86 3.52
C VAL A 93 -3.41 -4.07 4.98
N PRO A 94 -3.81 -5.28 5.41
CA PRO A 94 -4.21 -5.59 6.78
C PRO A 94 -2.99 -5.81 7.70
N SER A 95 -1.92 -5.06 7.48
CA SER A 95 -0.67 -5.14 8.24
C SER A 95 0.05 -3.80 8.18
N ALA A 96 0.16 -3.14 9.34
CA ALA A 96 0.87 -1.86 9.45
C ALA A 96 2.34 -1.95 9.01
N SER A 97 3.00 -3.08 9.27
CA SER A 97 4.40 -3.26 8.91
C SER A 97 4.55 -3.35 7.38
N CYS A 98 3.70 -4.14 6.71
CA CYS A 98 3.71 -4.26 5.25
C CYS A 98 3.27 -2.95 4.58
N ALA A 99 2.23 -2.28 5.09
CA ALA A 99 1.84 -0.95 4.61
C ALA A 99 2.99 0.06 4.75
N GLY A 100 3.68 0.05 5.88
CA GLY A 100 4.86 0.88 6.12
C GLY A 100 6.02 0.55 5.17
N MET A 101 6.22 -0.72 4.83
CA MET A 101 7.21 -1.14 3.84
C MET A 101 6.93 -0.53 2.46
N LEU A 102 5.70 -0.68 1.97
CA LEU A 102 5.29 -0.15 0.66
C LEU A 102 5.33 1.39 0.63
N ARG A 103 4.85 2.06 1.68
CA ARG A 103 4.73 3.52 1.71
C ARG A 103 6.03 4.24 2.05
N ASN A 104 6.74 3.79 3.08
CA ASN A 104 7.85 4.55 3.65
C ASN A 104 9.22 4.05 3.16
N HIS A 105 9.32 2.77 2.80
CA HIS A 105 10.59 2.14 2.49
C HIS A 105 10.80 1.91 0.99
N TYR A 106 9.79 1.51 0.21
CA TYR A 106 9.96 1.31 -1.24
C TYR A 106 10.46 2.57 -1.98
N PRO A 107 9.93 3.79 -1.74
CA PRO A 107 10.41 4.98 -2.43
C PRO A 107 11.90 5.28 -2.19
N LYS A 108 12.39 5.01 -0.99
CA LYS A 108 13.80 5.18 -0.63
C LYS A 108 14.66 4.02 -1.16
N LEU A 109 14.15 2.79 -1.06
CA LEU A 109 14.86 1.58 -1.46
C LEU A 109 15.11 1.52 -2.98
N LEU A 110 14.19 2.08 -3.76
CA LEU A 110 14.18 2.11 -5.21
C LEU A 110 14.47 3.50 -5.78
N SER A 111 14.99 4.43 -4.97
CA SER A 111 15.27 5.80 -5.44
C SER A 111 16.18 5.76 -6.66
N GLU A 112 17.29 5.04 -6.61
CA GLU A 112 18.25 5.00 -7.73
C GLU A 112 17.85 4.10 -8.90
N ASP A 113 16.65 3.51 -8.88
CA ASP A 113 16.14 2.67 -9.97
C ASP A 113 15.27 3.51 -10.92
N PRO A 114 15.74 3.87 -12.13
CA PRO A 114 14.99 4.76 -13.02
C PRO A 114 13.67 4.15 -13.53
N VAL A 115 13.52 2.82 -13.50
CA VAL A 115 12.29 2.14 -13.95
C VAL A 115 11.25 2.10 -12.82
N TYR A 116 11.69 1.98 -11.57
CA TYR A 116 10.81 1.77 -10.43
C TYR A 116 10.68 2.95 -9.47
N ARG A 117 11.52 3.98 -9.56
CA ARG A 117 11.47 5.18 -8.70
C ARG A 117 10.06 5.77 -8.65
N ASP A 118 9.49 6.07 -9.81
CA ASP A 118 8.18 6.71 -9.90
C ASP A 118 7.04 5.74 -9.61
N LYS A 119 7.18 4.47 -10.00
CA LYS A 119 6.21 3.42 -9.66
C LYS A 119 6.12 3.19 -8.14
N ALA A 120 7.25 3.23 -7.43
CA ALA A 120 7.29 3.10 -5.98
C ALA A 120 6.61 4.27 -5.28
N ALA A 121 6.80 5.50 -5.77
CA ALA A 121 6.09 6.68 -5.30
C ALA A 121 4.57 6.57 -5.57
N ALA A 122 4.18 6.19 -6.78
CA ALA A 122 2.78 5.99 -7.13
C ALA A 122 2.11 4.88 -6.29
N LEU A 123 2.82 3.77 -6.01
CA LEU A 123 2.32 2.72 -5.13
C LEU A 123 2.11 3.25 -3.70
N CYS A 124 3.10 3.99 -3.18
CA CYS A 124 3.03 4.62 -1.86
C CYS A 124 1.75 5.47 -1.72
N ASP A 125 1.46 6.29 -2.73
CA ASP A 125 0.35 7.26 -2.67
C ASP A 125 -1.02 6.60 -2.69
N LYS A 126 -1.14 5.39 -3.25
CA LYS A 126 -2.39 4.61 -3.30
C LYS A 126 -2.47 3.44 -2.32
N THR A 127 -1.45 3.26 -1.48
CA THR A 127 -1.42 2.20 -0.46
C THR A 127 -1.93 2.73 0.87
N TYR A 128 -2.84 1.98 1.49
CA TYR A 128 -3.39 2.26 2.80
C TYR A 128 -3.29 1.03 3.70
N GLU A 129 -3.05 1.29 4.99
CA GLU A 129 -3.31 0.28 6.02
C GLU A 129 -4.84 0.16 6.20
N LEU A 130 -5.36 -1.05 6.45
CA LEU A 130 -6.80 -1.35 6.48
C LEU A 130 -7.61 -0.38 7.36
N SER A 131 -7.21 -0.18 8.62
CA SER A 131 -7.93 0.70 9.54
C SER A 131 -7.88 2.16 9.10
N ALA A 132 -6.73 2.60 8.58
CA ALA A 132 -6.56 3.95 8.04
C ALA A 132 -7.40 4.18 6.78
N PHE A 133 -7.55 3.17 5.93
CA PHE A 133 -8.42 3.23 4.75
C PHE A 133 -9.88 3.40 5.17
N LEU A 134 -10.38 2.52 6.04
CA LEU A 134 -11.76 2.53 6.52
C LEU A 134 -12.11 3.84 7.23
N ALA A 135 -11.21 4.36 8.07
CA ALA A 135 -11.40 5.62 8.79
C ALA A 135 -11.45 6.84 7.85
N ALA A 136 -10.83 6.76 6.68
CA ALA A 136 -10.78 7.83 5.70
C ALA A 136 -11.94 7.79 4.69
N LEU A 137 -12.73 6.70 4.66
CA LEU A 137 -13.92 6.62 3.84
C LEU A 137 -14.99 7.60 4.33
N PRO A 138 -15.83 8.15 3.43
CA PRO A 138 -17.01 8.90 3.84
C PRO A 138 -17.91 8.01 4.71
N VAL A 139 -18.36 8.53 5.85
CA VAL A 139 -19.36 7.84 6.68
C VAL A 139 -20.64 7.73 5.86
N GLN A 140 -21.10 6.51 5.60
CA GLN A 140 -22.43 6.31 5.04
C GLN A 140 -23.45 6.63 6.14
N GLN A 141 -24.24 7.69 5.94
CA GLN A 141 -25.41 7.93 6.78
C GLN A 141 -26.42 6.82 6.44
N GLY A 142 -26.58 5.84 7.33
CA GLY A 142 -27.62 4.84 7.20
C GLY A 142 -28.98 5.47 7.48
N ASP A 143 -29.96 5.25 6.60
CA ASP A 143 -31.37 5.43 6.94
C ASP A 143 -31.68 4.48 8.10
N THR A 144 -32.23 5.05 9.18
CA THR A 144 -32.55 4.34 10.43
C THR A 144 -33.93 3.68 10.32
#